data_AF-D3FBG5-F1
#
_entry.id   AF-D3FBG5-F1
#
_cell.length_a   1.000
_cell.length_b   1.000
_cell.length_c   1.000
_cell.angle_alpha   90.00
_cell.angle_beta   90.00
_cell.angle_gamma   90.00
#
_symmetry.space_group_name_H-M   'P 1'
#
loop_
_entity.id
_entity.type
_entity.pdbx_description
1 polymer ?
#
loop_
_entity_poly.entity_id
_entity_poly.type
_entity_poly.pdbx_seq_one_letter_code
_entity_poly.pdbx_strand_id
1 'polypeptide(L)'
;MSEELLRGLTLVTALGAGLTAGVLFAFSTFVMRALDTLPPARAIDAMNAINRFAPNAWFMTAVFSAALGSLVLIVGSLLGDGGRDATLRIVGSALFLVSVAITVACNVPRNDALARVGSASAGADRTWAAFSHDWTLWNHVRTLGAFAGTVALTLAYR
;
A
#
# COMPACT_ATOMS: atom_id res chain seq x y z
N MET A 1 -17.09 -16.69 15.18
CA MET A 1 -16.88 -16.99 13.75
C MET A 1 -16.22 -18.35 13.67
N SER A 2 -16.58 -19.24 12.75
CA SER A 2 -15.91 -20.56 12.69
C SER A 2 -14.45 -20.40 12.29
N GLU A 3 -13.58 -21.28 12.78
CA GLU A 3 -12.14 -21.22 12.49
C GLU A 3 -11.85 -21.43 11.00
N GLU A 4 -12.66 -22.24 10.32
CA GLU A 4 -12.59 -22.43 8.86
C GLU A 4 -12.86 -21.13 8.09
N LEU A 5 -13.84 -20.34 8.52
CA LEU A 5 -14.14 -19.04 7.92
C LEU A 5 -13.00 -18.03 8.18
N LEU A 6 -12.45 -18.00 9.40
CA LEU A 6 -11.27 -17.19 9.73
C LEU A 6 -10.07 -17.56 8.88
N ARG A 7 -9.84 -18.85 8.65
CA ARG A 7 -8.74 -19.36 7.83
C ARG A 7 -8.89 -18.96 6.36
N GLY A 8 -10.07 -19.16 5.77
CA GLY A 8 -10.36 -18.72 4.40
C GLY A 8 -10.18 -17.22 4.22
N LEU A 9 -10.68 -16.43 5.17
CA LEU A 9 -10.53 -14.98 5.17
C LEU A 9 -9.06 -14.55 5.32
N THR A 10 -8.28 -15.24 6.14
CA THR A 10 -6.83 -15.00 6.29
C THR A 10 -6.11 -15.15 4.96
N LEU A 11 -6.41 -16.20 4.20
CA LEU A 11 -5.81 -16.42 2.88
C LEU A 11 -6.15 -15.30 1.90
N VAL A 12 -7.43 -14.95 1.75
CA VAL A 12 -7.87 -13.88 0.84
C VAL A 12 -7.23 -12.55 1.22
N THR A 13 -7.17 -12.25 2.52
CA THR A 13 -6.55 -11.02 3.04
C THR A 13 -5.06 -11.00 2.76
N ALA A 14 -4.34 -12.12 2.97
CA ALA A 14 -2.92 -12.23 2.69
C ALA A 14 -2.61 -12.00 1.21
N LEU A 15 -3.43 -12.56 0.30
CA LEU A 15 -3.26 -12.40 -1.14
C LEU A 15 -3.47 -10.94 -1.59
N GLY A 16 -4.53 -10.29 -1.12
CA GLY A 16 -4.78 -8.87 -1.43
C GLY A 16 -3.69 -7.95 -0.85
N ALA A 17 -3.23 -8.24 0.37
CA ALA A 17 -2.10 -7.53 0.97
C ALA A 17 -0.80 -7.74 0.17
N GLY A 18 -0.55 -8.97 -0.28
CA GLY A 18 0.64 -9.33 -1.06
C GLY A 18 0.67 -8.68 -2.44
N LEU A 19 -0.46 -8.66 -3.15
CA LEU A 19 -0.61 -7.92 -4.42
C LEU A 19 -0.32 -6.43 -4.22
N THR A 20 -0.87 -5.84 -3.16
CA THR A 20 -0.62 -4.45 -2.80
C THR A 20 0.86 -4.22 -2.51
N ALA A 21 1.48 -5.05 -1.67
CA ALA A 21 2.90 -4.98 -1.34
C ALA A 21 3.80 -5.08 -2.57
N GLY A 22 3.47 -5.96 -3.53
CA GLY A 22 4.21 -6.11 -4.78
C GLY A 22 4.21 -4.85 -5.64
N VAL A 23 3.05 -4.19 -5.78
CA VAL A 23 2.96 -2.89 -6.49
C VAL A 23 3.81 -1.84 -5.78
N LEU A 24 3.66 -1.71 -4.46
CA LEU A 24 4.42 -0.74 -3.66
C LEU A 24 5.94 -1.01 -3.74
N PHE A 25 6.34 -2.28 -3.76
CA PHE A 25 7.73 -2.70 -3.91
C PHE A 25 8.30 -2.31 -5.28
N ALA A 26 7.54 -2.46 -6.37
CA ALA A 26 7.96 -2.00 -7.69
C ALA A 26 8.26 -0.49 -7.69
N PHE A 27 7.40 0.31 -7.05
CA PHE A 27 7.63 1.74 -6.89
C PHE A 27 8.87 2.08 -6.07
N SER A 28 9.10 1.32 -5.00
CA SER A 28 10.28 1.46 -4.14
C SER A 28 11.59 1.10 -4.86
N THR A 29 11.56 0.15 -5.79
CA THR A 29 12.79 -0.45 -6.33
C THR A 29 13.22 0.10 -7.68
N PHE A 30 12.28 0.30 -8.61
CA PHE A 30 12.65 0.68 -9.97
C PHE A 30 11.75 1.72 -10.64
N VAL A 31 10.45 1.85 -10.30
CA VAL A 31 9.58 2.81 -11.00
C VAL A 31 9.99 4.26 -10.72
N MET A 32 10.15 4.64 -9.45
CA MET A 32 10.56 6.01 -9.10
C MET A 32 11.94 6.34 -9.67
N ARG A 33 12.88 5.40 -9.57
CA ARG A 33 14.22 5.53 -10.15
C ARG A 33 14.19 5.73 -11.66
N ALA A 34 13.31 5.03 -12.38
CA ALA A 34 13.15 5.21 -13.82
C ALA A 34 12.58 6.60 -14.13
N LEU A 35 11.58 7.06 -13.37
CA LEU A 35 11.00 8.40 -13.54
C LEU A 35 12.04 9.51 -13.27
N ASP A 36 12.93 9.32 -12.30
CA ASP A 36 14.02 10.26 -11.98
C ASP A 36 15.05 10.42 -13.12
N THR A 37 15.07 9.51 -14.10
CA THR A 37 15.93 9.66 -15.29
C THR A 37 15.34 10.58 -16.37
N LEU A 38 14.06 10.92 -16.26
CA LEU A 38 13.37 11.77 -17.22
C LEU A 38 13.57 13.26 -16.89
N PRO A 39 13.46 14.16 -17.88
CA PRO A 39 13.31 15.58 -17.60
C PRO A 39 12.16 15.80 -16.59
N PRO A 40 12.32 16.64 -15.54
CA PRO A 40 11.35 16.74 -14.45
C PRO A 40 9.90 17.00 -14.89
N ALA A 41 9.69 17.84 -15.90
CA ALA A 41 8.37 18.06 -16.50
C ALA A 41 7.73 16.74 -17.01
N ARG A 42 8.50 15.89 -17.71
CA ARG A 42 8.02 14.59 -18.20
C ARG A 42 7.80 13.59 -17.07
N ALA A 43 8.64 13.62 -16.04
CA ALA A 43 8.45 12.78 -14.85
C ALA A 43 7.14 13.12 -14.13
N ILE A 44 6.85 14.42 -13.98
CA ILE A 44 5.58 14.92 -13.41
C ILE A 44 4.39 14.45 -14.25
N ASP A 45 4.44 14.61 -15.57
CA ASP A 45 3.36 14.16 -16.47
C ASP A 45 3.12 12.65 -16.36
N ALA A 46 4.19 11.86 -16.41
CA ALA A 46 4.12 10.41 -16.28
C ALA A 46 3.55 9.98 -14.93
N MET A 47 4.04 10.57 -13.83
CA MET A 47 3.55 10.25 -12.49
C MET A 47 2.09 10.67 -12.29
N ASN A 48 1.68 11.82 -12.83
CA ASN A 48 0.27 12.24 -12.81
C ASN A 48 -0.63 11.30 -13.63
N ALA A 49 -0.15 10.79 -14.77
CA ALA A 49 -0.86 9.77 -15.52
C ALA A 49 -1.00 8.47 -14.72
N ILE A 50 0.09 7.99 -14.12
CA ILE A 50 0.10 6.81 -13.23
C ILE A 50 -0.92 7.00 -12.10
N ASN A 51 -0.87 8.12 -11.37
CA ASN A 51 -1.76 8.39 -10.24
C ASN A 51 -3.24 8.42 -10.63
N ARG A 52 -3.55 8.82 -11.87
CA ARG A 52 -4.92 8.83 -12.41
C ARG A 52 -5.45 7.42 -12.71
N PHE A 53 -4.59 6.52 -13.18
CA PHE A 53 -4.97 5.16 -13.58
C PHE A 53 -4.73 4.10 -12.49
N ALA A 54 -3.92 4.40 -11.48
CA ALA A 54 -3.66 3.52 -10.34
C ALA A 54 -4.94 3.11 -9.59
N PRO A 55 -5.91 4.00 -9.28
CA PRO A 55 -7.15 3.61 -8.59
C PRO A 55 -8.17 2.96 -9.54
N ASN A 56 -7.75 1.92 -10.28
CA ASN A 56 -8.63 1.11 -11.12
C ASN A 56 -9.30 0.00 -10.29
N ALA A 57 -10.38 -0.57 -10.84
CA ALA A 57 -11.21 -1.56 -10.15
C ALA A 57 -10.41 -2.76 -9.62
N TRP A 58 -9.43 -3.27 -10.38
CA TRP A 58 -8.64 -4.44 -9.97
C TRP A 58 -7.74 -4.12 -8.77
N PHE A 59 -7.00 -3.02 -8.82
CA PHE A 59 -6.13 -2.63 -7.72
C PHE A 59 -6.93 -2.25 -6.47
N MET A 60 -8.02 -1.49 -6.64
CA MET A 60 -8.88 -1.12 -5.52
C MET A 60 -9.55 -2.35 -4.89
N THR A 61 -9.92 -3.36 -5.69
CA THR A 61 -10.44 -4.63 -5.15
C THR A 61 -9.40 -5.33 -4.29
N ALA A 62 -8.14 -5.41 -4.73
CA ALA A 62 -7.07 -6.02 -3.93
C ALA A 62 -6.84 -5.29 -2.60
N VAL A 63 -6.78 -3.95 -2.63
CA VAL A 63 -6.54 -3.14 -1.43
C VAL A 63 -7.73 -3.20 -0.47
N PHE A 64 -8.95 -2.98 -0.95
CA PHE A 64 -10.14 -2.93 -0.08
C PHE A 64 -10.55 -4.28 0.45
N SER A 65 -10.43 -5.36 -0.33
CA SER A 65 -10.68 -6.71 0.18
C SER A 65 -9.72 -7.06 1.32
N ALA A 66 -8.43 -6.73 1.18
CA ALA A 66 -7.45 -6.93 2.25
C ALA A 66 -7.68 -6.00 3.44
N ALA A 67 -8.10 -4.75 3.23
CA ALA A 67 -8.37 -3.81 4.32
C ALA A 67 -9.61 -4.24 5.13
N LEU A 68 -10.70 -4.59 4.45
CA LEU A 68 -11.91 -5.08 5.09
C LEU A 68 -11.67 -6.43 5.78
N GLY A 69 -10.99 -7.35 5.10
CA GLY A 69 -10.58 -8.63 5.69
C GLY A 69 -9.72 -8.45 6.93
N SER A 70 -8.80 -7.46 6.91
CA SER A 70 -7.98 -7.12 8.08
C SER A 70 -8.80 -6.64 9.27
N LEU A 71 -9.80 -5.78 9.05
CA LEU A 71 -10.69 -5.34 10.13
C LEU A 71 -11.48 -6.51 10.74
N VAL A 72 -12.03 -7.38 9.88
CA VAL A 72 -12.80 -8.54 10.32
C VAL A 72 -11.91 -9.55 11.05
N LEU A 73 -10.67 -9.77 10.59
CA LEU A 73 -9.72 -10.68 11.24
C LEU A 73 -9.26 -10.19 12.61
N ILE A 74 -9.07 -8.87 12.79
CA ILE A 74 -8.76 -8.29 14.09
C ILE A 74 -9.91 -8.55 15.06
N VAL A 75 -11.13 -8.16 14.70
CA VAL A 75 -12.31 -8.34 15.56
C VAL A 75 -12.55 -9.82 15.85
N GLY A 76 -12.51 -10.68 14.82
CA GLY A 76 -12.71 -12.12 14.95
C GLY A 76 -11.67 -12.80 15.83
N SER A 77 -10.41 -12.37 15.75
CA SER A 77 -9.32 -12.94 16.56
C SER A 77 -9.32 -12.43 18.01
N LEU A 78 -9.84 -11.22 18.27
CA LEU A 78 -10.01 -10.70 19.64
C LEU A 78 -11.18 -11.35 20.38
N LEU A 79 -12.21 -11.80 19.65
CA LEU A 79 -13.40 -12.45 20.21
C LEU A 79 -13.29 -13.98 20.32
N GLY A 80 -12.30 -14.58 19.67
CA GLY A 80 -12.07 -16.02 19.69
C GLY A 80 -11.13 -16.45 20.81
N ASP A 81 -10.86 -17.75 20.85
CA ASP A 81 -9.83 -18.29 21.72
C ASP A 81 -8.47 -17.80 21.22
N GLY A 82 -7.74 -17.10 22.07
CA GLY A 82 -6.43 -16.55 21.74
C GLY A 82 -5.42 -17.62 21.33
N GLY A 83 -4.24 -17.19 20.93
CA GLY A 83 -3.18 -18.11 20.52
C GLY A 83 -2.29 -17.50 19.46
N ARG A 84 -1.28 -18.27 19.04
CA ARG A 84 -0.27 -17.81 18.10
C ARG A 84 -0.88 -17.29 16.80
N ASP A 85 -1.85 -18.01 16.23
CA ASP A 85 -2.41 -17.65 14.93
C ASP A 85 -3.35 -16.44 15.05
N ALA A 86 -4.11 -16.34 16.14
CA ALA A 86 -4.90 -15.14 16.46
C ALA A 86 -4.00 -13.90 16.61
N THR A 87 -2.87 -14.00 17.30
CA THR A 87 -1.89 -12.92 17.41
C THR A 87 -1.30 -12.54 16.04
N LEU A 88 -0.91 -13.53 15.22
CA LEU A 88 -0.36 -13.28 13.90
C LEU A 88 -1.39 -12.63 12.95
N ARG A 89 -2.67 -13.04 13.02
CA ARG A 89 -3.78 -12.39 12.30
C ARG A 89 -3.89 -10.92 12.68
N ILE A 90 -3.94 -10.62 13.99
CA ILE A 90 -4.05 -9.24 14.49
C ILE A 90 -2.85 -8.40 14.03
N VAL A 91 -1.63 -8.87 14.25
CA VAL A 91 -0.40 -8.15 13.89
C VAL A 91 -0.34 -7.93 12.37
N GLY A 92 -0.57 -8.98 11.58
CA GLY A 92 -0.53 -8.88 10.13
C GLY A 92 -1.56 -7.91 9.56
N SER A 93 -2.79 -7.99 10.06
CA SER A 93 -3.87 -7.07 9.70
C SER A 93 -3.58 -5.63 10.12
N ALA A 94 -3.04 -5.41 11.32
CA ALA A 94 -2.68 -4.07 11.79
C ALA A 94 -1.59 -3.44 10.92
N LEU A 95 -0.54 -4.19 10.58
CA LEU A 95 0.54 -3.73 9.71
C LEU A 95 0.04 -3.34 8.32
N PHE A 96 -0.86 -4.14 7.73
CA PHE A 96 -1.47 -3.82 6.45
C PHE A 96 -2.34 -2.56 6.54
N LEU A 97 -3.16 -2.42 7.59
CA LEU A 97 -3.98 -1.21 7.79
C LEU A 97 -3.13 0.05 8.00
N VAL A 98 -1.98 -0.04 8.68
CA VAL A 98 -1.02 1.06 8.78
C VAL A 98 -0.47 1.45 7.40
N SER A 99 -0.16 0.47 6.55
CA SER A 99 0.25 0.73 5.16
C SER A 99 -0.83 1.48 4.35
N VAL A 100 -2.10 1.10 4.52
CA VAL A 100 -3.24 1.80 3.92
C VAL A 100 -3.38 3.21 4.50
N ALA A 101 -3.23 3.39 5.81
CA ALA A 101 -3.28 4.69 6.47
C ALA A 101 -2.20 5.64 5.95
N ILE A 102 -0.96 5.17 5.79
CA ILE A 102 0.14 5.94 5.18
C ILE A 102 -0.21 6.32 3.73
N THR A 103 -0.85 5.42 2.99
CA THR A 103 -1.29 5.73 1.61
C THR A 103 -2.24 6.91 1.60
N VAL A 104 -3.28 6.89 2.44
CA VAL A 104 -4.30 7.95 2.51
C VAL A 104 -3.74 9.25 3.10
N ALA A 105 -2.91 9.18 4.14
CA ALA A 105 -2.44 10.36 4.88
C ALA A 105 -1.17 10.99 4.30
N CYS A 106 -0.32 10.23 3.61
CA CYS A 106 0.98 10.70 3.15
C CYS A 106 1.11 10.70 1.62
N ASN A 107 0.76 9.61 0.94
CA ASN A 107 1.00 9.48 -0.50
C ASN A 107 -0.10 10.15 -1.35
N VAL A 108 -1.39 9.97 -1.01
CA VAL A 108 -2.50 10.60 -1.74
C VAL A 108 -2.41 12.13 -1.71
N PRO A 109 -2.18 12.81 -0.57
CA PRO A 109 -2.07 14.26 -0.55
C PRO A 109 -0.89 14.79 -1.39
N ARG A 110 0.21 14.03 -1.45
CA ARG A 110 1.36 14.36 -2.31
C ARG A 110 1.02 14.20 -3.79
N ASN A 111 0.29 13.16 -4.15
CA ASN A 111 -0.20 12.95 -5.51
C ASN A 111 -1.10 14.11 -5.96
N ASP A 112 -2.03 14.52 -5.09
CA ASP A 112 -2.94 15.63 -5.38
C ASP A 112 -2.20 16.96 -5.47
N ALA A 113 -1.17 17.17 -4.64
CA ALA A 113 -0.30 18.34 -4.73
C ALA A 113 0.49 18.37 -6.05
N LEU A 114 1.07 17.25 -6.48
CA LEU A 114 1.78 17.14 -7.74
C LEU A 114 0.87 17.44 -8.95
N ALA A 115 -0.38 16.94 -8.90
CA ALA A 115 -1.36 17.17 -9.94
C ALA A 115 -1.73 18.65 -10.12
N ARG A 116 -1.65 19.46 -9.05
CA ARG A 116 -1.95 20.90 -9.09
C ARG A 116 -0.82 21.75 -9.70
N VAL A 117 0.42 21.31 -9.59
CA VAL A 117 1.58 22.15 -9.95
C VAL A 117 1.83 22.17 -11.47
N GLY A 118 1.40 21.16 -12.22
CA GLY A 118 1.55 21.11 -13.68
C GLY A 118 3.02 21.03 -14.15
N SER A 119 3.28 20.27 -15.21
CA SER A 119 4.64 20.04 -15.72
C SER A 119 5.32 21.28 -16.32
N ALA A 120 4.53 22.29 -16.73
CA ALA A 120 5.03 23.54 -17.32
C ALA A 120 5.30 24.66 -16.28
N SER A 121 5.22 24.36 -14.98
CA SER A 121 5.47 25.36 -13.94
C SER A 121 6.95 25.75 -13.85
N ALA A 122 7.20 27.03 -13.59
CA ALA A 122 8.53 27.50 -13.23
C ALA A 122 8.98 26.80 -11.94
N GLY A 123 10.09 26.04 -12.00
CA GLY A 123 10.61 25.28 -10.85
C GLY A 123 10.21 23.80 -10.78
N ALA A 124 9.75 23.21 -11.90
CA ALA A 124 9.46 21.78 -12.02
C ALA A 124 10.57 20.87 -11.43
N ASP A 125 11.84 21.24 -11.57
CA ASP A 125 12.98 20.50 -11.01
C ASP A 125 12.92 20.39 -9.48
N ARG A 126 12.67 21.51 -8.78
CA ARG A 126 12.55 21.51 -7.31
C ARG A 126 11.31 20.78 -6.85
N THR A 127 10.19 20.96 -7.56
CA THR A 127 8.93 20.26 -7.27
C THR A 127 9.11 18.75 -7.40
N TRP A 128 9.71 18.28 -8.50
CA TRP A 128 9.94 16.86 -8.73
C TRP A 128 10.93 16.29 -7.72
N ALA A 129 12.05 16.96 -7.45
CA ALA A 129 13.04 16.47 -6.49
C ALA A 129 12.44 16.27 -5.08
N ALA A 130 11.68 17.25 -4.59
CA ALA A 130 11.02 17.14 -3.28
C ALA A 130 9.92 16.06 -3.28
N PHE A 131 9.10 16.01 -4.34
CA PHE A 131 8.07 14.98 -4.49
C PHE A 131 8.67 13.58 -4.53
N SER A 132 9.64 13.33 -5.42
CA SER A 132 10.23 12.01 -5.64
C SER A 132 10.89 11.48 -4.37
N HIS A 133 11.65 12.31 -3.66
CA HIS A 133 12.26 11.96 -2.39
C HIS A 133 11.21 11.57 -1.32
N ASP A 134 10.30 12.49 -1.00
CA ASP A 134 9.37 12.30 0.11
C ASP A 134 8.33 11.22 -0.19
N TRP A 135 7.85 11.17 -1.43
CA TRP A 135 6.89 10.15 -1.86
C TRP A 135 7.51 8.77 -1.78
N THR A 136 8.76 8.60 -2.22
CA THR A 136 9.49 7.32 -2.20
C THR A 136 9.79 6.88 -0.76
N LEU A 137 10.18 7.81 0.11
CA LEU A 137 10.39 7.52 1.54
C LEU A 137 9.14 6.92 2.18
N TRP A 138 7.99 7.59 2.05
CA TRP A 138 6.72 7.07 2.57
C TRP A 138 6.30 5.78 1.87
N ASN A 139 6.61 5.65 0.57
CA ASN A 139 6.38 4.43 -0.18
C ASN A 139 7.14 3.23 0.39
N HIS A 140 8.40 3.40 0.81
CA HIS A 140 9.17 2.35 1.48
C HIS A 140 8.51 1.91 2.79
N VAL A 141 8.10 2.86 3.64
CA VAL A 141 7.47 2.55 4.93
C VAL A 141 6.18 1.74 4.72
N ARG A 142 5.31 2.17 3.81
CA ARG A 142 4.07 1.42 3.52
C ARG A 142 4.35 0.09 2.80
N THR A 143 5.42 -0.02 2.02
CA THR A 143 5.84 -1.30 1.41
C THR A 143 6.20 -2.31 2.49
N LEU A 144 7.03 -1.90 3.47
CA LEU A 144 7.42 -2.76 4.58
C LEU A 144 6.22 -3.19 5.42
N GLY A 145 5.31 -2.25 5.72
CA GLY A 145 4.07 -2.55 6.45
C GLY A 145 3.18 -3.57 5.71
N ALA A 146 2.95 -3.36 4.41
CA ALA A 146 2.15 -4.29 3.61
C ALA A 146 2.81 -5.67 3.51
N PHE A 147 4.13 -5.72 3.23
CA PHE A 147 4.86 -6.97 3.08
C PHE A 147 4.96 -7.76 4.40
N ALA A 148 5.31 -7.10 5.51
CA ALA A 148 5.33 -7.73 6.82
C ALA A 148 3.93 -8.20 7.23
N GLY A 149 2.89 -7.42 6.91
CA GLY A 149 1.50 -7.81 7.06
C GLY A 149 1.15 -9.10 6.32
N THR A 150 1.52 -9.18 5.03
CA THR A 150 1.37 -10.39 4.20
C THR A 150 2.06 -11.59 4.83
N VAL A 151 3.33 -11.45 5.24
CA VAL A 151 4.10 -12.54 5.85
C VAL A 151 3.41 -13.06 7.11
N ALA A 152 3.00 -12.17 8.01
CA ALA A 152 2.32 -12.56 9.24
C ALA A 152 0.99 -13.29 8.97
N LEU A 153 0.18 -12.79 8.03
CA LEU A 153 -1.08 -13.44 7.63
C LEU A 153 -0.83 -14.81 6.98
N THR A 154 0.19 -14.95 6.13
CA THR A 154 0.57 -16.24 5.55
C THR A 154 1.03 -17.23 6.62
N LEU A 155 1.77 -16.78 7.64
CA LEU A 155 2.19 -17.63 8.76
C LEU A 155 1.02 -18.05 9.66
N ALA A 156 0.00 -17.20 9.81
CA ALA A 156 -1.21 -17.49 10.57
C ALA A 156 -2.15 -18.50 9.87
N TYR A 157 -1.99 -18.71 8.56
CA TYR A 157 -2.79 -19.64 7.79
C TYR A 157 -2.34 -21.12 7.90
N ARG A 158 -1.06 -21.32 8.25
CA ARG A 158 -0.42 -22.65 8.30
C ARG A 158 -0.98 -23.47 9.45
#